data_AF-A0A0P7KQC2-F1
#
_entry.id   AF-A0A0P7KQC2-F1
#
_cell.length_a   1.000
_cell.length_b   1.000
_cell.length_c   1.000
_cell.angle_alpha   90.00
_cell.angle_beta   90.00
_cell.angle_gamma   90.00
#
_symmetry.space_group_name_H-M   'P 1'
#
loop_
_entity.id
_entity.type
_entity.pdbx_description
1 polymer ?
#
loop_
_entity_poly.entity_id
_entity_poly.type
_entity_poly.pdbx_seq_one_letter_code
_entity_poly.pdbx_strand_id
1 'polypeptide(L)'
;MTEDDFTDYEKIPPDVGESAFAYCRRLEEDGHEEMFIRKALAHHLEFPIEGMAAFFNQFEMARLRHLTLLKSIHPNRTRFSLTRKFSKNLGISEELAEKWIDRFEEAGGIEYKN
;
A
#
# COMPACT_ATOMS: atom_id res chain seq x y z
N MET A 1 -1.36 -18.06 8.00
CA MET A 1 -1.13 -16.96 7.04
C MET A 1 0.27 -17.10 6.51
N THR A 2 0.40 -17.86 5.42
CA THR A 2 1.64 -18.00 4.63
C THR A 2 1.70 -16.86 3.60
N GLU A 3 2.87 -16.60 3.01
CA GLU A 3 3.08 -15.53 2.02
C GLU A 3 2.13 -15.61 0.79
N ASP A 4 1.53 -16.77 0.53
CA ASP A 4 0.68 -17.06 -0.64
C ASP A 4 -0.77 -16.51 -0.58
N ASP A 5 -1.30 -16.15 0.60
CA ASP A 5 -2.69 -15.67 0.71
C ASP A 5 -2.85 -14.20 0.24
N PHE A 6 -1.76 -13.51 -0.08
CA PHE A 6 -1.75 -12.08 -0.44
C PHE A 6 -1.52 -11.81 -1.95
N THR A 7 -1.61 -12.85 -2.79
CA THR A 7 -1.04 -12.83 -4.16
C THR A 7 -2.03 -12.83 -5.31
N ASP A 8 -3.35 -12.84 -5.07
CA ASP A 8 -4.33 -12.96 -6.16
C ASP A 8 -4.70 -11.63 -6.84
N TYR A 9 -3.80 -10.65 -6.89
CA TYR A 9 -4.03 -9.40 -7.65
C TYR A 9 -4.28 -9.68 -9.14
N GLU A 10 -3.75 -10.78 -9.67
CA GLU A 10 -3.96 -11.24 -11.05
C GLU A 10 -5.42 -11.61 -11.35
N LYS A 11 -6.19 -11.98 -10.31
CA LYS A 11 -7.60 -12.39 -10.45
C LYS A 11 -8.59 -11.24 -10.31
N ILE A 12 -8.11 -10.02 -10.04
CA ILE A 12 -8.96 -8.84 -9.83
C ILE A 12 -8.62 -7.79 -10.90
N PRO A 13 -9.00 -8.01 -12.18
CA PRO A 13 -8.73 -7.04 -13.23
C PRO A 13 -9.55 -5.75 -13.05
N PRO A 14 -9.17 -4.67 -13.76
CA PRO A 14 -10.01 -3.48 -13.90
C PRO A 14 -11.30 -3.81 -14.66
N ASP A 15 -12.39 -3.11 -14.32
CA ASP A 15 -13.64 -3.17 -15.08
C ASP A 15 -13.46 -2.57 -16.49
N VAL A 16 -14.37 -2.90 -17.41
CA VAL A 16 -14.30 -2.39 -18.80
C VAL A 16 -14.38 -0.86 -18.80
N GLY A 17 -13.31 -0.21 -19.27
CA GLY A 17 -13.21 1.25 -19.32
C GLY A 17 -12.85 1.90 -17.98
N GLU A 18 -12.55 1.12 -16.95
CA GLU A 18 -12.11 1.62 -15.65
C GLU A 18 -10.73 2.29 -15.78
N SER A 19 -10.64 3.55 -15.32
CA SER A 19 -9.37 4.26 -15.28
C SER A 19 -8.45 3.69 -14.18
N ALA A 20 -7.13 3.86 -14.31
CA ALA A 20 -6.18 3.46 -13.28
C ALA A 20 -6.50 4.02 -11.89
N PHE A 21 -6.97 5.27 -11.82
CA PHE A 21 -7.39 5.89 -10.55
C PHE A 21 -8.63 5.20 -9.97
N ALA A 22 -9.66 4.95 -10.79
CA ALA A 22 -10.89 4.28 -10.36
C ALA A 22 -10.59 2.85 -9.88
N TYR A 23 -9.77 2.12 -10.63
CA TYR A 23 -9.31 0.78 -10.29
C TYR A 23 -8.59 0.74 -8.93
N CYS A 24 -7.65 1.65 -8.71
CA CYS A 24 -6.96 1.74 -7.41
C CYS A 24 -7.89 2.13 -6.27
N ARG A 25 -8.87 3.01 -6.54
CA ARG A 25 -9.83 3.45 -5.52
C ARG A 25 -10.70 2.27 -5.08
N ARG A 26 -11.21 1.50 -6.03
CA ARG A 26 -11.99 0.29 -5.75
C ARG A 26 -11.17 -0.72 -4.93
N LEU A 27 -9.93 -0.99 -5.33
CA LEU A 27 -9.06 -1.89 -4.56
C LEU A 27 -8.76 -1.37 -3.14
N GLU A 28 -8.62 -0.06 -2.96
CA GLU A 28 -8.49 0.55 -1.63
C GLU A 28 -9.79 0.39 -0.80
N GLU A 29 -10.95 0.55 -1.42
CA GLU A 29 -12.26 0.33 -0.78
C GLU A 29 -12.47 -1.14 -0.38
N ASP A 30 -11.99 -2.06 -1.21
CA ASP A 30 -12.01 -3.52 -1.00
C ASP A 30 -11.04 -3.98 0.12
N GLY A 31 -10.19 -3.08 0.63
CA GLY A 31 -9.33 -3.37 1.78
C GLY A 31 -7.86 -3.61 1.43
N HIS A 32 -7.48 -3.52 0.16
CA HIS A 32 -6.10 -3.79 -0.24
C HIS A 32 -5.12 -2.70 0.20
N GLU A 33 -3.86 -3.11 0.40
CA GLU A 33 -2.75 -2.22 0.77
C GLU A 33 -1.93 -1.82 -0.46
N GLU A 34 -1.17 -0.74 -0.33
CA GLU A 34 -0.51 -0.09 -1.48
C GLU A 34 0.38 -1.03 -2.31
N MET A 35 1.15 -1.95 -1.71
CA MET A 35 2.00 -2.86 -2.48
C MET A 35 1.18 -3.82 -3.34
N PHE A 36 0.06 -4.33 -2.83
CA PHE A 36 -0.89 -5.12 -3.59
C PHE A 36 -1.43 -4.33 -4.78
N ILE A 37 -1.92 -3.11 -4.55
CA ILE A 37 -2.49 -2.27 -5.61
C ILE A 37 -1.43 -1.91 -6.67
N ARG A 38 -0.17 -1.64 -6.25
CA ARG A 38 0.94 -1.41 -7.17
C ARG A 38 1.22 -2.62 -8.07
N LYS A 39 1.18 -3.84 -7.51
CA LYS A 39 1.34 -5.08 -8.29
C LYS A 39 0.18 -5.28 -9.27
N ALA A 40 -1.06 -5.03 -8.82
CA ALA A 40 -2.25 -5.05 -9.67
C ALA A 40 -2.14 -4.06 -10.85
N LEU A 41 -1.76 -2.81 -10.58
CA LEU A 41 -1.55 -1.78 -11.61
C LEU A 41 -0.47 -2.17 -12.62
N ALA A 42 0.67 -2.66 -12.14
CA ALA A 42 1.76 -3.07 -13.01
C ALA A 42 1.36 -4.25 -13.90
N HIS A 43 0.57 -5.19 -13.36
CA HIS A 43 0.11 -6.38 -14.07
C HIS A 43 -0.98 -6.08 -15.12
N HIS A 44 -2.03 -5.34 -14.73
CA HIS A 44 -3.22 -5.16 -15.57
C HIS A 44 -3.18 -3.94 -16.49
N LEU A 45 -2.43 -2.90 -16.11
CA LEU A 45 -2.44 -1.61 -16.80
C LEU A 45 -1.04 -1.15 -17.23
N GLU A 46 -0.01 -1.97 -17.02
CA GLU A 46 1.39 -1.64 -17.34
C GLU A 46 1.83 -0.27 -16.81
N PHE A 47 1.30 0.13 -15.64
CA PHE A 47 1.47 1.48 -15.12
C PHE A 47 2.96 1.78 -14.82
N PRO A 48 3.49 2.94 -15.24
CA PRO A 48 4.90 3.25 -15.08
C PRO A 48 5.30 3.38 -13.62
N ILE A 49 6.48 2.86 -13.27
CA ILE A 49 7.07 3.00 -11.92
C ILE A 49 7.36 4.47 -11.63
N GLU A 50 7.72 5.25 -12.65
CA GLU A 50 7.94 6.68 -12.52
C GLU A 50 6.63 7.39 -12.12
N GLY A 51 6.68 8.16 -11.03
CA GLY A 51 5.52 8.86 -10.49
C GLY A 51 4.58 7.99 -9.63
N MET A 52 4.79 6.67 -9.54
CA MET A 52 3.93 5.78 -8.77
C MET A 52 3.83 6.20 -7.29
N ALA A 53 4.94 6.58 -6.67
CA ALA A 53 4.92 7.04 -5.28
C ALA A 53 4.04 8.28 -5.05
N ALA A 54 4.11 9.26 -5.96
CA ALA A 54 3.31 10.48 -5.90
C ALA A 54 1.84 10.20 -6.22
N PHE A 55 1.57 9.35 -7.22
CA PHE A 55 0.23 8.87 -7.53
C PHE A 55 -0.44 8.22 -6.30
N PHE A 56 0.31 7.45 -5.51
CA PHE A 56 -0.25 6.81 -4.32
C PHE A 56 -0.49 7.73 -3.11
N ASN A 57 -0.06 9.00 -3.15
CA ASN A 57 -0.39 9.95 -2.07
C ASN A 57 -1.90 10.17 -1.90
N GLN A 58 -2.71 9.88 -2.92
CA GLN A 58 -4.17 10.04 -2.90
C GLN A 58 -4.93 8.80 -2.38
N PHE A 59 -4.22 7.71 -2.04
CA PHE A 59 -4.78 6.48 -1.49
C PHE A 59 -4.23 6.26 -0.06
N GLU A 60 -4.62 7.18 0.83
CA GLU A 60 -4.18 7.21 2.22
C GLU A 60 -4.45 5.87 2.94
N MET A 61 -5.63 5.28 2.75
CA MET A 61 -5.99 4.05 3.47
C MET A 61 -5.15 2.87 2.98
N ALA A 62 -4.93 2.73 1.67
CA ALA A 62 -4.06 1.69 1.14
C ALA A 62 -2.64 1.79 1.73
N ARG A 63 -2.14 3.02 1.88
CA ARG A 63 -0.82 3.30 2.45
C ARG A 63 -0.75 3.00 3.95
N LEU A 64 -1.74 3.42 4.72
CA LEU A 64 -1.83 3.10 6.15
C LEU A 64 -2.00 1.59 6.38
N ARG A 65 -2.65 0.85 5.47
CA ARG A 65 -2.80 -0.61 5.59
C ARG A 65 -1.48 -1.31 5.35
N HIS A 66 -0.63 -0.76 4.49
CA HIS A 66 0.73 -1.27 4.33
C HIS A 66 1.54 -1.11 5.62
N LEU A 67 1.45 0.02 6.32
CA LEU A 67 2.07 0.19 7.64
C LEU A 67 1.53 -0.81 8.66
N THR A 68 0.21 -1.05 8.65
CA THR A 68 -0.44 -2.07 9.48
C THR A 68 0.13 -3.46 9.20
N LEU A 69 0.22 -3.84 7.93
CA LEU A 69 0.81 -5.11 7.48
C LEU A 69 2.28 -5.24 7.94
N LEU A 70 3.08 -4.19 7.77
CA LEU A 70 4.48 -4.22 8.21
C LEU A 70 4.62 -4.40 9.73
N LYS A 71 3.70 -3.86 10.52
CA LYS A 71 3.65 -4.08 11.98
C LYS A 71 3.09 -5.44 12.35
N SER A 72 2.11 -5.99 11.61
CA SER A 72 1.56 -7.32 11.91
C SER A 72 2.57 -8.43 11.65
N ILE A 73 3.38 -8.32 10.59
CA ILE A 73 4.45 -9.29 10.28
C ILE A 73 5.58 -9.21 11.32
N HIS A 74 5.89 -8.02 11.84
CA HIS A 74 6.93 -7.83 12.85
C HIS A 74 6.48 -6.87 13.97
N PRO A 75 5.78 -7.38 15.01
CA PRO A 75 5.17 -6.53 16.04
C PRO A 75 6.17 -5.69 16.85
N ASN A 76 7.38 -6.20 17.05
CA ASN A 76 8.44 -5.52 17.81
C ASN A 76 9.31 -4.60 16.94
N ARG A 77 8.87 -4.27 15.72
CA ARG A 77 9.63 -3.42 14.82
C ARG A 77 9.75 -2.00 15.40
N THR A 78 10.99 -1.52 15.54
CA THR A 78 11.24 -0.15 15.99
C THR A 78 10.77 0.84 14.94
N ARG A 79 10.39 2.06 15.37
CA ARG A 79 10.01 3.13 14.45
C ARG A 79 11.05 3.38 13.36
N PHE A 80 12.34 3.47 13.73
CA PHE A 80 13.45 3.60 12.78
C PHE A 80 13.45 2.51 11.70
N SER A 81 13.33 1.24 12.10
CA SER A 81 13.31 0.13 11.14
C SER A 81 12.03 0.07 10.31
N LEU A 82 10.89 0.55 10.85
CA LEU A 82 9.64 0.72 10.11
C LEU A 82 9.79 1.81 9.03
N THR A 83 10.31 2.99 9.38
CA THR A 83 10.61 4.09 8.44
C THR A 83 11.44 3.59 7.27
N ARG A 84 12.57 2.93 7.54
CA ARG A 84 13.47 2.44 6.49
C ARG A 84 12.82 1.39 5.60
N LYS A 85 12.07 0.45 6.18
CA LYS A 85 11.38 -0.58 5.39
C LYS A 85 10.27 0.03 4.54
N PHE A 86 9.50 0.94 5.09
CA PHE A 86 8.40 1.60 4.40
C PHE A 86 8.89 2.50 3.26
N SER A 87 9.91 3.33 3.54
CA SER A 87 10.63 4.12 2.54
C SER A 87 11.14 3.26 1.38
N LYS A 88 11.85 2.17 1.69
CA LYS A 88 12.39 1.25 0.69
C LYS A 88 11.28 0.57 -0.13
N ASN A 89 10.21 0.10 0.51
CA ASN A 89 9.14 -0.59 -0.18
C ASN A 89 8.41 0.32 -1.18
N LEU A 90 8.16 1.57 -0.80
CA LEU A 90 7.36 2.49 -1.61
C LEU A 90 8.18 3.39 -2.55
N GLY A 91 9.51 3.40 -2.41
CA GLY A 91 10.40 4.27 -3.19
C GLY A 91 10.24 5.75 -2.80
N ILE A 92 9.99 6.04 -1.53
CA ILE A 92 9.85 7.40 -0.99
C ILE A 92 11.04 7.77 -0.09
N SER A 93 11.29 9.05 0.15
CA SER A 93 12.31 9.49 1.10
C SER A 93 11.99 9.04 2.54
N GLU A 94 13.01 8.89 3.37
CA GLU A 94 12.80 8.58 4.80
C GLU A 94 12.02 9.70 5.51
N GLU A 95 12.24 10.97 5.14
CA GLU A 95 11.45 12.11 5.66
C GLU A 95 9.95 11.97 5.33
N LEU A 96 9.60 11.59 4.10
CA LEU A 96 8.20 11.37 3.72
C LEU A 96 7.64 10.14 4.43
N ALA A 97 8.43 9.07 4.57
CA ALA A 97 8.05 7.90 5.34
C ALA A 97 7.76 8.22 6.80
N GLU A 98 8.55 9.09 7.44
CA GLU A 98 8.30 9.55 8.82
C GLU A 98 6.95 10.26 8.95
N LYS A 99 6.62 11.17 8.02
CA LYS A 99 5.31 11.86 8.00
C LYS A 99 4.14 10.87 7.93
N TRP A 100 4.30 9.79 7.16
CA TRP A 100 3.29 8.74 7.08
C TRP A 100 3.19 7.90 8.34
N ILE A 101 4.30 7.69 9.04
CA ILE A 101 4.29 6.98 10.32
C ILE A 101 3.64 7.85 11.41
N ASP A 102 3.93 9.15 11.45
CA ASP A 102 3.21 10.09 12.33
C ASP A 102 1.71 10.02 12.08
N ARG A 103 1.30 10.12 10.81
CA ARG A 103 -0.11 10.01 10.42
C ARG A 103 -0.74 8.69 10.85
N PHE A 104 -0.01 7.59 10.73
CA PHE A 104 -0.46 6.27 11.15
C PHE A 104 -0.61 6.14 12.68
N GLU A 105 0.31 6.73 13.45
CA GLU A 105 0.24 6.76 14.91
C GLU A 105 -0.90 7.67 15.39
N GLU A 106 -1.11 8.83 14.76
CA GLU A 106 -2.24 9.73 15.02
C GLU A 106 -3.60 9.06 14.77
N ALA A 107 -3.69 8.23 13.73
CA ALA A 107 -4.90 7.46 13.43
C ALA A 107 -5.18 6.34 14.47
N GLY A 108 -4.25 6.06 15.39
CA GLY A 108 -4.36 4.96 16.35
C GLY A 108 -4.06 3.58 15.74
N GLY A 109 -3.43 3.55 14.56
CA GLY A 109 -3.41 2.38 13.68
C GLY A 109 -4.74 2.17 12.97
N ILE A 110 -4.75 1.33 11.94
CA ILE A 110 -6.00 0.96 11.24
C ILE A 110 -6.17 -0.55 11.22
N GLU A 111 -7.42 -1.01 11.25
CA GLU A 111 -7.73 -2.44 11.17
C GLU A 111 -7.53 -2.95 9.74
N TYR A 112 -6.92 -4.13 9.63
CA TYR A 112 -6.89 -4.86 8.37
C TYR A 112 -8.27 -5.50 8.19
N LYS A 113 -9.02 -5.08 7.17
CA LYS A 113 -10.25 -5.80 6.80
C LYS A 113 -9.83 -7.11 6.12
N ASN A 114 -10.17 -8.23 6.75
CA ASN A 114 -10.06 -9.56 6.16
C ASN A 114 -11.18 -9.79 5.15
#